data_AF-G9BX62-F1
#
_entry.id   AF-G9BX62-F1
#
_cell.length_a   1.000
_cell.length_b   1.000
_cell.length_c   1.000
_cell.angle_alpha   90.00
_cell.angle_beta   90.00
_cell.angle_gamma   90.00
#
_symmetry.space_group_name_H-M   'P 1'
#
loop_
_entity.id
_entity.type
_entity.pdbx_description
1 polymer ?
#
loop_
_entity_poly.entity_id
_entity_poly.type
_entity_poly.pdbx_seq_one_letter_code
_entity_poly.pdbx_strand_id
1 'polypeptide(L)' 'KLPAQVRIALACCLNMCGAVHCSDIAILGIHRTAPKVNHDRLPHLCEIPTTIASCPTGAIRPHPD' A
#
# COMPACT_ATOMS: atom_id res chain seq x y z
N LYS A 1 -17.37 7.09 -31.17
CA LYS A 1 -17.42 5.75 -30.52
C LYS A 1 -16.02 5.16 -30.57
N LEU A 2 -15.57 4.47 -29.52
CA LEU A 2 -14.23 3.87 -29.47
C LEU A 2 -14.17 2.57 -30.29
N PRO A 3 -13.00 2.18 -30.83
CA PRO A 3 -12.84 1.00 -31.70
C PRO A 3 -12.95 -0.34 -30.95
N ALA A 4 -12.78 -0.34 -29.63
CA ALA A 4 -12.93 -1.50 -28.77
C ALA A 4 -13.55 -1.07 -27.42
N GLN A 5 -14.01 -2.06 -26.64
CA GLN A 5 -14.44 -1.82 -25.27
C GLN A 5 -13.24 -1.42 -24.42
N VAL A 6 -13.32 -0.27 -23.74
CA VAL A 6 -12.30 0.17 -22.78
C VAL A 6 -12.79 -0.16 -21.38
N ARG A 7 -11.93 -0.81 -20.59
CA ARG A 7 -12.16 -1.13 -19.18
C ARG A 7 -11.41 -0.12 -18.33
N ILE A 8 -12.17 0.69 -17.59
CA ILE A 8 -11.65 1.64 -16.61
C ILE A 8 -11.91 1.05 -15.23
N ALA A 9 -10.88 0.96 -14.40
CA ALA A 9 -11.01 0.46 -13.04
C ALA A 9 -10.30 1.38 -12.04
N LEU A 10 -10.80 1.33 -10.79
CA LEU A 10 -10.32 2.16 -9.70
C LEU A 10 -9.95 1.29 -8.49
N ALA A 11 -8.77 1.52 -7.94
CA ALA A 11 -8.35 1.01 -6.64
C ALA A 11 -8.16 2.18 -5.66
N CYS A 12 -8.74 2.06 -4.47
CA CYS A 12 -8.60 3.06 -3.42
C CYS A 12 -7.21 3.03 -2.75
N CYS A 13 -6.49 1.91 -2.82
CA CYS A 13 -5.12 1.77 -2.36
C CYS A 13 -4.37 0.70 -3.16
N LEU A 14 -3.07 0.56 -2.86
CA LEU A 14 -2.14 -0.32 -3.59
C LEU A 14 -2.39 -1.83 -3.40
N ASN A 15 -3.32 -2.21 -2.51
CA ASN A 15 -3.77 -3.60 -2.40
C ASN A 15 -4.65 -4.04 -3.57
N MET A 16 -5.14 -3.07 -4.38
CA MET A 16 -5.78 -3.33 -5.68
C MET A 16 -6.81 -4.47 -5.63
N CYS A 17 -7.83 -4.37 -4.77
CA CYS A 17 -8.89 -5.37 -4.55
C CYS A 17 -9.81 -5.57 -5.77
N GLY A 18 -9.25 -5.92 -6.93
CA GLY A 18 -9.91 -6.06 -8.22
C GLY A 18 -8.90 -6.08 -9.38
N ALA A 19 -9.41 -5.97 -10.60
CA ALA A 19 -8.62 -6.07 -11.85
C ALA A 19 -7.91 -4.75 -12.26
N VAL A 20 -7.57 -3.90 -11.29
CA VAL A 20 -7.03 -2.55 -11.56
C VAL A 20 -5.66 -2.61 -12.21
N HIS A 21 -4.83 -3.57 -11.82
CA HIS A 21 -3.49 -3.81 -12.38
C HIS A 21 -3.49 -4.32 -13.83
N CYS A 22 -4.63 -4.74 -14.36
CA CYS A 22 -4.78 -5.28 -15.72
C CYS A 22 -5.91 -4.60 -16.52
N SER A 23 -6.35 -3.41 -16.09
CA SER A 23 -7.32 -2.60 -16.81
C SER A 23 -6.64 -1.70 -17.85
N ASP A 24 -7.35 -1.36 -18.93
CA ASP A 24 -6.82 -0.49 -19.99
C ASP A 24 -6.48 0.90 -19.44
N ILE A 25 -7.31 1.40 -18.51
CA ILE A 25 -7.06 2.62 -17.74
C ILE A 25 -7.28 2.32 -16.26
N ALA A 26 -6.23 2.56 -15.46
CA ALA A 26 -6.24 2.35 -14.02
C ALA A 26 -6.14 3.68 -13.28
N ILE A 27 -7.03 3.88 -12.30
CA ILE A 27 -6.95 4.99 -11.34
C ILE A 27 -6.60 4.39 -9.98
N LEU A 28 -5.46 4.82 -9.41
CA LEU A 28 -4.93 4.26 -8.17
C LEU A 28 -4.68 5.36 -7.13
N GLY A 29 -5.28 5.20 -5.95
CA GLY A 29 -4.97 6.02 -4.78
C GLY A 29 -3.60 5.63 -4.19
N ILE A 30 -2.71 6.62 -4.02
CA ILE A 30 -1.39 6.43 -3.39
C ILE A 30 -1.16 7.42 -2.25
N HIS A 31 -0.46 6.97 -1.22
CA HIS A 31 0.11 7.86 -0.21
C HIS A 31 1.43 8.45 -0.71
N ARG A 32 1.70 9.71 -0.35
CA ARG A 32 2.96 10.43 -0.70
C ARG A 32 3.80 10.79 0.53
N THR A 33 3.41 10.29 1.70
CA THR A 33 4.02 10.62 3.00
C THR A 33 4.33 9.33 3.74
N ALA A 34 5.41 9.34 4.50
CA ALA A 34 5.75 8.26 5.42
C ALA A 34 4.67 8.08 6.51
N PRO A 35 4.53 6.87 7.09
CA PRO A 35 3.62 6.63 8.21
C PRO A 35 4.06 7.41 9.45
N LYS A 36 3.09 7.91 10.22
CA LYS A 36 3.35 8.50 11.54
C LYS A 36 3.37 7.39 12.57
N VAL A 37 4.51 7.20 13.22
CA VAL A 37 4.70 6.12 14.22
C VAL A 37 4.11 6.55 15.57
N ASN A 38 3.22 5.73 16.11
CA ASN A 38 2.71 5.87 17.48
C ASN A 38 3.46 4.88 18.38
N HIS A 39 4.52 5.36 19.04
CA HIS A 39 5.43 4.54 19.84
C HIS A 39 4.74 3.92 21.07
N ASP A 40 3.72 4.57 21.63
CA ASP A 40 3.02 4.08 22.82
C ASP A 40 2.14 2.87 22.51
N ARG A 41 1.50 2.84 21.32
CA ARG A 41 0.56 1.78 20.95
C ARG A 41 1.20 0.62 20.19
N LEU A 42 2.27 0.89 19.44
CA LEU A 42 2.95 -0.09 18.59
C LEU A 42 3.32 -1.40 19.31
N PRO A 43 3.96 -1.39 20.50
CA PRO A 43 4.34 -2.64 21.18
C PRO A 43 3.15 -3.46 21.68
N HIS A 44 1.96 -2.85 21.81
CA HIS A 44 0.76 -3.53 22.30
C HIS A 44 -0.12 -4.12 21.18
N LEU A 45 0.06 -3.66 19.93
CA LEU A 45 -0.81 -4.04 18.81
C LEU A 45 -0.09 -4.79 17.70
N CYS A 46 1.21 -4.56 17.55
CA CYS A 46 1.97 -5.05 16.41
C CYS A 46 3.06 -6.02 16.89
N GLU A 47 3.25 -7.09 16.12
CA GLU A 47 4.42 -7.92 16.25
C GLU A 47 5.55 -7.28 15.42
N ILE A 48 6.63 -6.86 16.10
CA ILE A 48 7.69 -6.02 15.49
C ILE A 48 8.38 -6.71 14.30
N PRO A 49 8.79 -7.99 14.37
CA PRO A 49 9.49 -8.65 13.27
C PRO A 49 8.67 -8.73 11.98
N THR A 50 7.38 -9.09 12.06
CA THR A 50 6.50 -9.15 10.89
C THR A 50 6.18 -7.76 10.34
N THR A 51 6.07 -6.76 11.22
CA THR A 51 5.92 -5.36 10.79
C THR A 51 7.14 -4.89 9.99
N ILE A 52 8.35 -5.18 10.45
CA ILE A 52 9.59 -4.86 9.71
C ILE A 52 9.63 -5.60 8.36
N ALA A 53 9.34 -6.91 8.36
CA ALA A 53 9.37 -7.76 7.16
C ALA A 53 8.34 -7.36 6.08
N SER A 54 7.27 -6.65 6.47
CA SER A 54 6.26 -6.15 5.54
C SER A 54 6.76 -5.07 4.58
N CYS A 55 7.87 -4.41 4.90
CA CYS A 55 8.38 -3.29 4.10
C CYS A 55 9.17 -3.78 2.88
N PRO A 56 8.71 -3.55 1.64
CA PRO A 56 9.40 -4.04 0.45
C PRO A 56 10.76 -3.36 0.21
N THR A 57 11.00 -2.20 0.82
CA THR A 57 12.25 -1.44 0.69
C THR A 57 13.16 -1.53 1.93
N GLY A 58 12.74 -2.25 2.98
CA GLY A 58 13.51 -2.36 4.22
C GLY A 58 13.67 -1.04 4.99
N ALA A 59 12.75 -0.09 4.82
CA ALA A 59 12.82 1.22 5.46
C ALA A 59 12.45 1.21 6.97
N ILE A 60 11.79 0.15 7.45
CA ILE A 60 11.38 0.00 8.86
C ILE A 60 12.52 -0.70 9.62
N ARG A 61 12.94 -0.13 10.76
CA ARG A 61 14.01 -0.66 11.63
C ARG A 61 13.56 -0.70 13.10
N PRO A 62 14.13 -1.61 13.92
CA PRO A 62 13.92 -1.59 15.37
C PRO A 62 14.60 -0.37 16.00
N HIS A 63 14.00 0.21 17.04
CA HIS A 63 14.64 1.27 17.82
C HIS A 63 15.60 0.63 18.85
N PRO A 64 16.84 1.13 19.07
CA PRO A 64 17.38 2.44 18.69
C PRO A 64 18.24 2.49 17.41
N ASP A 65 18.21 1.46 16.56
CA ASP A 65 19.14 1.31 15.42
C ASP A 65 18.96 2.35 14.29
#